data_AF-A0A3C0WQC0-F1
#
_entry.id   AF-A0A3C0WQC0-F1
#
_cell.length_a   1.000
_cell.length_b   1.000
_cell.length_c   1.000
_cell.angle_alpha   90.00
_cell.angle_beta   90.00
_cell.angle_gamma   90.00
#
_symmetry.space_group_name_H-M   'P 1'
#
loop_
_entity.id
_entity.type
_entity.pdbx_description
1 polymer ?
#
loop_
_entity_poly.entity_id
_entity_poly.type
_entity_poly.pdbx_seq_one_letter_code
_entity_poly.pdbx_strand_id
1 'polypeptide(L)'
;MKTILIYVDHGLTIGYYLYTGLAERLTAKGVRLVFLVQDELIDRLRAETAGNELLVFESSREEQTLHYQNHTMPGLQEMIEYVRGASMSPRIPMTYVDTHRQRKEYEAKGRWQIALKAMRPLIYLLRSSKLARKTFRWKQNTLFSPKLFSDLFDRYKPDLVVSSTAGWRLDRYLLREAKRRGIPTAMTVIGWDNPSAHGLPGADVDYANVWSKIHVWELSDGLDWPKEKIHVGG
;
A
#
# COMPACT_ATOMS: atom_id res chain seq x y z
N MET A 1 -23.18 6.41 11.25
CA MET A 1 -22.26 5.35 11.70
C MET A 1 -20.99 5.44 10.87
N LYS A 2 -19.81 5.49 11.51
CA LYS A 2 -18.53 5.57 10.79
C LYS A 2 -18.12 4.19 10.28
N THR A 3 -17.63 4.11 9.05
CA THR A 3 -17.17 2.85 8.44
C THR A 3 -15.72 2.96 7.98
N ILE A 4 -14.89 1.99 8.35
CA ILE A 4 -13.49 1.91 7.94
C ILE A 4 -13.31 0.65 7.10
N LEU A 5 -12.77 0.79 5.89
CA LEU A 5 -12.31 -0.33 5.07
C LEU A 5 -10.85 -0.61 5.38
N ILE A 6 -10.49 -1.86 5.64
CA ILE A 6 -9.14 -2.26 6.05
C ILE A 6 -8.64 -3.35 5.10
N TYR A 7 -7.60 -3.08 4.32
CA TYR A 7 -6.96 -4.08 3.48
C TYR A 7 -5.91 -4.85 4.28
N VAL A 8 -6.06 -6.17 4.29
CA VAL A 8 -5.17 -7.10 4.96
C VAL A 8 -4.49 -7.95 3.90
N ASP A 9 -3.22 -7.65 3.65
CA ASP A 9 -2.42 -8.27 2.60
C ASP A 9 -1.79 -9.63 3.00
N HIS A 10 -1.73 -9.95 4.29
CA HIS A 10 -1.28 -11.24 4.81
C HIS A 10 -1.81 -11.50 6.22
N GLY A 11 -1.89 -12.76 6.64
CA GLY A 11 -2.52 -13.17 7.91
C GLY A 11 -1.95 -12.54 9.19
N LEU A 12 -0.69 -12.10 9.21
CA LEU A 12 -0.12 -11.40 10.38
C LEU A 12 -0.77 -10.02 10.59
N THR A 13 -1.18 -9.35 9.51
CA THR A 13 -1.83 -8.04 9.55
C THR A 13 -3.19 -8.12 10.26
N ILE A 14 -3.96 -9.21 10.10
CA ILE A 14 -5.25 -9.34 10.78
C ILE A 14 -5.10 -9.55 12.28
N GLY A 15 -4.05 -10.27 12.71
CA GLY A 15 -3.74 -10.48 14.12
C GLY A 15 -3.48 -9.17 14.86
N TYR A 16 -2.87 -8.18 14.19
CA TYR A 16 -2.70 -6.83 14.76
C TYR A 16 -4.05 -6.19 15.15
N TYR A 17 -5.11 -6.39 14.37
CA TYR A 17 -6.42 -5.81 14.67
C TYR A 17 -7.23 -6.66 15.65
N LEU A 18 -7.30 -7.96 15.42
CA LEU A 18 -8.15 -8.87 16.20
C LEU A 18 -7.53 -9.23 17.55
N TYR A 19 -6.25 -9.64 17.57
CA TYR A 19 -5.63 -10.21 18.78
C TYR A 19 -5.11 -9.16 19.76
N THR A 20 -4.96 -7.90 19.34
CA THR A 20 -4.64 -6.78 20.24
C THR A 20 -5.89 -6.15 20.88
N GLY A 21 -7.09 -6.64 20.55
CA GLY A 21 -8.37 -6.05 20.95
C GLY A 21 -8.62 -4.66 20.35
N LEU A 22 -7.89 -4.26 19.31
CA LEU A 22 -8.13 -2.97 18.64
C LEU A 22 -9.49 -2.97 17.93
N ALA A 23 -9.83 -4.04 17.22
CA ALA A 23 -11.10 -4.18 16.51
C ALA A 23 -12.30 -4.12 17.48
N GLU A 24 -12.20 -4.79 18.62
CA GLU A 24 -13.22 -4.77 19.68
C GLU A 24 -13.41 -3.36 20.25
N ARG A 25 -12.32 -2.66 20.59
CA ARG A 25 -12.39 -1.29 21.10
C ARG A 25 -13.00 -0.29 20.13
N LEU A 26 -12.75 -0.46 18.82
CA LEU A 26 -13.32 0.40 17.78
C LEU A 26 -14.81 0.10 17.55
N THR A 27 -15.18 -1.19 17.50
CA THR A 27 -16.58 -1.60 17.33
C THR A 27 -17.43 -1.26 18.55
N ALA A 28 -16.91 -1.35 19.77
CA ALA A 28 -17.56 -0.86 21.00
C ALA A 28 -17.87 0.65 20.96
N LYS A 29 -17.15 1.43 20.14
CA LYS A 29 -17.43 2.85 19.88
C LYS A 29 -18.39 3.08 18.70
N GLY A 30 -19.01 2.02 18.18
CA GLY A 30 -19.95 2.10 17.06
C GLY A 30 -19.28 2.31 15.69
N VAL A 31 -17.99 2.00 15.55
CA VAL A 31 -17.30 2.03 14.26
C VAL A 31 -17.45 0.67 13.57
N ARG A 32 -17.93 0.67 12.33
CA ARG A 32 -17.96 -0.55 11.51
C ARG A 32 -16.62 -0.76 10.83
N LEU A 33 -16.06 -1.96 10.96
CA LEU A 33 -14.81 -2.36 10.32
C LEU A 33 -15.11 -3.38 9.24
N VAL A 34 -14.69 -3.08 8.01
CA VAL A 34 -14.82 -4.00 6.87
C VAL A 34 -13.42 -4.43 6.46
N PHE A 35 -13.03 -5.65 6.82
CA PHE A 35 -11.75 -6.23 6.47
C PHE A 35 -11.81 -6.87 5.09
N LEU A 36 -10.86 -6.49 4.24
CA LEU A 36 -10.62 -7.13 2.95
C LEU A 36 -9.49 -8.15 3.14
N VAL A 37 -9.83 -9.43 3.07
CA VAL A 37 -8.95 -10.56 3.39
C VAL A 37 -8.91 -11.56 2.24
N GLN A 38 -7.98 -12.52 2.29
CA GLN A 38 -7.97 -13.65 1.35
C GLN A 38 -9.27 -14.46 1.47
N ASP A 39 -9.76 -14.96 0.33
CA ASP A 39 -11.09 -15.56 0.23
C ASP A 39 -11.22 -16.80 1.13
N GLU A 40 -10.14 -17.56 1.28
CA GLU A 40 -10.05 -18.76 2.10
C GLU A 40 -10.18 -18.47 3.61
N LEU A 41 -9.94 -17.23 4.03
CA LEU A 41 -10.02 -16.82 5.43
C LEU A 41 -11.42 -16.30 5.82
N ILE A 42 -12.26 -15.94 4.85
CA ILE A 42 -13.53 -15.23 5.10
C ILE A 42 -14.44 -16.02 6.03
N ASP A 43 -14.74 -17.27 5.70
CA ASP A 43 -15.71 -18.08 6.46
C ASP A 43 -15.21 -18.39 7.87
N ARG A 44 -13.91 -18.69 8.01
CA ARG A 44 -13.27 -18.89 9.30
C ARG A 44 -13.39 -17.64 10.18
N LEU A 45 -13.04 -16.48 9.65
CA LEU A 45 -13.08 -15.23 10.41
C LEU A 45 -14.51 -14.82 10.79
N ARG A 46 -15.48 -15.03 9.89
CA ARG A 46 -16.91 -14.82 10.20
C ARG A 46 -17.37 -15.73 11.33
N ALA A 47 -16.96 -17.00 11.34
CA ALA A 47 -17.29 -17.91 12.43
C ALA A 47 -16.64 -17.50 13.77
N GLU A 48 -15.35 -17.13 13.75
CA GLU A 48 -14.62 -16.69 14.95
C GLU A 48 -15.18 -15.37 15.54
N THR A 49 -15.86 -14.55 14.74
CA THR A 49 -16.32 -13.20 15.11
C THR A 49 -17.85 -13.03 15.07
N ALA A 50 -18.61 -14.11 14.96
CA ALA A 50 -20.07 -14.10 14.75
C ALA A 50 -20.87 -13.26 15.78
N GLY A 51 -20.31 -12.97 16.95
CA GLY A 51 -20.92 -12.11 17.98
C GLY A 51 -20.81 -10.60 17.74
N ASN A 52 -20.14 -10.14 16.68
CA ASN A 52 -19.92 -8.71 16.43
C ASN A 52 -20.32 -8.30 15.00
N GLU A 53 -21.55 -7.83 14.84
CA GLU A 53 -22.12 -7.41 13.54
C GLU A 53 -21.40 -6.21 12.90
N LEU A 54 -20.60 -5.46 13.68
CA LEU A 54 -19.81 -4.35 13.18
C LEU A 54 -18.46 -4.81 12.59
N LEU A 55 -18.09 -6.08 12.74
CA LEU A 55 -16.96 -6.71 12.05
C LEU A 55 -17.46 -7.44 10.81
N VAL A 56 -17.03 -6.97 9.65
CA VAL A 56 -17.43 -7.52 8.36
C VAL A 56 -16.18 -7.97 7.60
N PHE A 57 -16.25 -9.14 6.96
CA PHE A 57 -15.16 -9.70 6.16
C PHE A 57 -15.63 -9.84 4.71
N GLU A 58 -14.84 -9.28 3.81
CA GLU A 58 -15.05 -9.24 2.36
C GLU A 58 -13.76 -9.68 1.64
N SER A 59 -13.89 -10.04 0.37
CA SER A 59 -12.74 -10.45 -0.46
C SER A 59 -11.77 -9.29 -0.68
N SER A 60 -10.47 -9.58 -0.56
CA SER A 60 -9.35 -8.73 -0.96
C SER A 60 -9.17 -8.63 -2.47
N ARG A 61 -9.90 -9.47 -3.23
CA ARG A 61 -9.90 -9.51 -4.70
C ARG A 61 -8.51 -9.72 -5.27
N GLU A 62 -7.73 -10.59 -4.62
CA GLU A 62 -6.35 -10.90 -5.02
C GLU A 62 -6.30 -11.40 -6.47
N GLU A 63 -7.19 -12.33 -6.84
CA GLU A 63 -7.28 -12.84 -8.21
C GLU A 63 -7.58 -11.72 -9.23
N GLN A 64 -8.57 -10.87 -8.97
CA GLN A 64 -8.96 -9.80 -9.90
C GLN A 64 -7.87 -8.72 -10.02
N THR A 65 -7.20 -8.40 -8.91
CA THR A 65 -6.09 -7.42 -8.91
C THR A 65 -4.86 -7.95 -9.63
N LEU A 66 -4.52 -9.23 -9.45
CA LEU A 66 -3.47 -9.92 -10.21
C LEU A 66 -3.82 -10.01 -11.69
N HIS A 67 -5.05 -10.40 -12.01
CA HIS A 67 -5.53 -10.45 -13.39
C HIS A 67 -5.39 -9.08 -14.06
N TYR A 68 -5.80 -8.00 -13.40
CA TYR A 68 -5.62 -6.64 -13.91
C TYR A 68 -4.13 -6.29 -14.13
N GLN A 69 -3.27 -6.61 -13.17
CA GLN A 69 -1.82 -6.36 -13.26
C GLN A 69 -1.20 -7.08 -14.46
N ASN A 70 -1.59 -8.33 -14.70
CA ASN A 70 -0.99 -9.19 -15.72
C ASN A 70 -1.55 -8.97 -17.13
N HIS A 71 -2.76 -8.40 -17.26
CA HIS A 71 -3.42 -8.22 -18.56
C HIS A 71 -3.53 -6.75 -19.00
N THR A 72 -3.43 -5.78 -18.10
CA THR A 72 -3.52 -4.35 -18.46
C THR A 72 -2.14 -3.72 -18.53
N MET A 73 -1.59 -3.59 -19.74
CA MET A 73 -0.26 -3.02 -19.97
C MET A 73 0.85 -3.62 -19.06
N PRO A 74 0.99 -4.97 -19.01
CA PRO A 74 1.83 -5.64 -18.01
C PRO A 74 3.28 -5.17 -18.02
N GLY A 75 3.89 -4.98 -19.19
CA GLY A 75 5.27 -4.49 -19.29
C GLY A 75 5.46 -3.07 -18.74
N LEU A 76 4.46 -2.19 -18.90
CA LEU A 76 4.51 -0.83 -18.35
C LEU A 76 4.32 -0.85 -16.83
N GLN A 77 3.39 -1.68 -16.32
CA GLN A 77 3.22 -1.86 -14.88
C GLN A 77 4.48 -2.44 -14.25
N GLU A 78 5.09 -3.46 -14.85
CA GLU A 78 6.35 -4.03 -14.36
C GLU A 78 7.49 -3.00 -14.36
N MET A 79 7.58 -2.18 -15.42
CA MET A 79 8.58 -1.12 -15.53
C MET A 79 8.38 -0.06 -14.44
N ILE A 80 7.14 0.37 -14.19
CA ILE A 80 6.81 1.32 -13.12
C ILE A 80 7.14 0.72 -11.77
N GLU A 81 6.76 -0.53 -11.51
CA GLU A 81 7.07 -1.22 -10.25
C GLU A 81 8.58 -1.33 -10.03
N TYR A 82 9.36 -1.61 -11.08
CA TYR A 82 10.82 -1.61 -11.01
C TYR A 82 11.38 -0.22 -10.66
N VAL A 83 11.00 0.81 -11.43
CA VAL A 83 11.50 2.19 -11.21
C VAL A 83 11.10 2.67 -9.83
N ARG A 84 9.85 2.44 -9.43
CA ARG A 84 9.29 2.78 -8.12
C ARG A 84 10.08 2.10 -6.99
N GLY A 85 10.24 0.78 -7.07
CA GLY A 85 10.96 -0.02 -6.09
C GLY A 85 12.44 0.33 -5.98
N ALA A 86 13.05 0.83 -7.07
CA ALA A 86 14.43 1.29 -7.12
C ALA A 86 14.64 2.76 -6.71
N SER A 87 13.58 3.49 -6.39
CA SER A 87 13.63 4.94 -6.17
C SER A 87 13.18 5.30 -4.76
N MET A 88 13.96 6.15 -4.09
CA MET A 88 13.59 6.94 -2.91
C MET A 88 14.67 8.00 -2.73
N SER A 89 14.46 8.97 -1.85
CA SER A 89 15.46 10.00 -1.58
C SER A 89 16.71 9.41 -0.90
N PRO A 90 17.94 9.76 -1.33
CA PRO A 90 19.18 9.26 -0.74
C PRO A 90 19.50 9.88 0.63
N ARG A 91 18.58 10.67 1.21
CA ARG A 91 18.66 11.18 2.59
C ARG A 91 18.49 10.08 3.64
N ILE A 92 18.04 8.89 3.21
CA ILE A 92 17.92 7.69 4.02
C ILE A 92 18.76 6.56 3.39
N PRO A 93 19.19 5.55 4.17
CA PRO A 93 19.97 4.42 3.66
C PRO A 93 19.29 3.72 2.49
N MET A 94 20.00 3.66 1.35
CA MET A 94 19.50 3.05 0.11
C MET A 94 19.79 1.55 0.02
N THR A 95 20.47 0.96 1.02
CA THR A 95 21.06 -0.38 0.93
C THR A 95 20.06 -1.45 0.48
N TYR A 96 18.87 -1.48 1.07
CA TYR A 96 17.83 -2.45 0.72
C TYR A 96 17.32 -2.23 -0.70
N VAL A 97 17.00 -0.99 -1.06
CA VAL A 97 16.49 -0.62 -2.38
C VAL A 97 17.51 -0.89 -3.49
N ASP A 98 18.78 -0.58 -3.25
CA ASP A 98 19.86 -0.86 -4.20
C ASP A 98 20.14 -2.36 -4.33
N THR A 99 20.07 -3.11 -3.24
CA THR A 99 20.18 -4.58 -3.27
C THR A 99 19.04 -5.18 -4.11
N HIS A 100 17.80 -4.76 -3.89
CA HIS A 100 16.65 -5.23 -4.68
C HIS A 100 16.77 -4.87 -6.16
N ARG A 101 17.19 -3.63 -6.48
CA ARG A 101 17.44 -3.20 -7.87
C ARG A 101 18.51 -4.06 -8.53
N GLN A 102 19.66 -4.23 -7.87
CA GLN A 102 20.79 -5.01 -8.39
C GLN A 102 20.39 -6.47 -8.61
N ARG A 103 19.68 -7.07 -7.64
CA ARG A 103 19.14 -8.43 -7.76
C ARG A 103 18.22 -8.58 -8.98
N LYS A 104 17.25 -7.69 -9.14
CA LYS A 104 16.32 -7.72 -10.28
C LYS A 104 17.04 -7.52 -11.63
N GLU A 105 18.02 -6.62 -11.69
CA GLU A 105 18.86 -6.43 -12.88
C GLU A 105 19.76 -7.65 -13.19
N TYR A 106 20.20 -8.39 -12.16
CA TYR A 106 21.03 -9.59 -12.29
C TYR A 106 20.21 -10.80 -12.76
N GLU A 107 19.00 -10.98 -12.20
CA GLU A 107 18.09 -12.08 -12.54
C GLU A 107 17.47 -11.92 -13.94
N ALA A 108 17.35 -10.69 -14.44
CA ALA A 108 16.81 -10.41 -15.77
C ALA A 108 17.73 -10.89 -16.91
N LYS A 109 17.14 -11.42 -17.98
CA LYS A 109 17.86 -11.98 -19.13
C LYS A 109 17.58 -11.20 -20.44
N GLY A 110 18.56 -11.19 -21.34
CA GLY A 110 18.44 -10.66 -22.70
C GLY A 110 18.00 -9.19 -22.77
N ARG A 111 17.08 -8.88 -23.69
CA ARG A 111 16.57 -7.52 -23.92
C ARG A 111 15.94 -6.87 -22.68
N TRP A 112 15.38 -7.68 -21.77
CA TRP A 112 14.76 -7.17 -20.56
C TRP A 112 15.79 -6.58 -19.60
N GLN A 113 16.95 -7.22 -19.46
CA GLN A 113 18.05 -6.68 -18.66
C GLN A 113 18.52 -5.32 -19.16
N ILE A 114 18.60 -5.16 -20.49
CA ILE A 114 18.96 -3.88 -21.13
C ILE A 114 17.89 -2.82 -20.82
N ALA A 115 16.61 -3.17 -20.95
CA ALA A 115 15.50 -2.26 -20.64
C ALA A 115 15.53 -1.78 -19.18
N LEU A 116 15.77 -2.67 -18.22
CA LEU A 116 15.90 -2.29 -16.80
C LEU A 116 17.09 -1.34 -16.55
N LYS A 117 18.25 -1.64 -17.13
CA LYS A 117 19.44 -0.78 -17.01
C LYS A 117 19.23 0.58 -17.68
N ALA A 118 18.48 0.64 -18.79
CA ALA A 118 18.14 1.88 -19.48
C ALA A 118 17.28 2.84 -18.64
N MET A 119 16.61 2.36 -17.58
CA MET A 119 15.82 3.21 -16.68
C MET A 119 16.64 3.90 -15.58
N ARG A 120 17.94 3.61 -15.45
CA ARG A 120 18.80 4.22 -14.42
C ARG A 120 18.79 5.76 -14.44
N PRO A 121 18.76 6.46 -15.58
CA PRO A 121 18.61 7.92 -15.59
C PRO A 121 17.31 8.40 -14.95
N LEU A 122 16.19 7.71 -15.20
CA LEU A 122 14.92 8.03 -14.54
C LEU A 122 15.01 7.78 -13.03
N ILE A 123 15.59 6.66 -12.61
CA ILE A 123 15.81 6.36 -11.19
C ILE A 123 16.66 7.45 -10.54
N TYR A 124 17.76 7.87 -11.18
CA TYR A 124 18.61 8.96 -10.68
C TYR A 124 17.84 10.28 -10.53
N LEU A 125 17.03 10.63 -11.52
CA LEU A 125 16.16 11.81 -11.47
C LEU A 125 15.18 11.74 -10.30
N LEU A 126 14.54 10.58 -10.09
CA LEU A 126 13.61 10.36 -8.97
C LEU A 126 14.32 10.38 -7.61
N ARG A 127 15.55 9.89 -7.50
CA ARG A 127 16.34 9.99 -6.27
C ARG A 127 16.69 11.45 -5.94
N SER A 128 16.97 12.25 -6.96
CA SER A 128 17.46 13.62 -6.80
C SER A 128 16.35 14.67 -6.64
N SER A 129 15.13 14.42 -7.14
CA SER A 129 14.08 15.43 -7.19
C SER A 129 12.76 15.00 -6.53
N LYS A 130 12.35 15.76 -5.50
CA LYS A 130 11.04 15.64 -4.84
C LYS A 130 9.87 15.86 -5.82
N LEU A 131 10.01 16.83 -6.72
CA LEU A 131 8.98 17.10 -7.72
C LEU A 131 8.84 15.92 -8.69
N ALA A 132 9.97 15.35 -9.15
CA ALA A 132 9.93 14.18 -10.03
C ALA A 132 9.24 12.98 -9.35
N ARG A 133 9.54 12.71 -8.08
CA ARG A 133 8.85 11.65 -7.30
C ARG A 133 7.35 11.91 -7.19
N LYS A 134 6.93 13.13 -6.84
CA LYS A 134 5.51 13.48 -6.76
C LYS A 134 4.80 13.33 -8.10
N THR A 135 5.38 13.83 -9.18
CA THR A 135 4.81 13.71 -10.54
C THR A 135 4.74 12.25 -10.99
N PHE A 136 5.77 11.46 -10.72
CA PHE A 136 5.77 10.02 -11.01
C PHE A 136 4.65 9.31 -10.26
N ARG A 137 4.50 9.57 -8.96
CA ARG A 137 3.42 9.00 -8.14
C ARG A 137 2.04 9.40 -8.64
N TRP A 138 1.85 10.67 -8.98
CA TRP A 138 0.60 11.16 -9.54
C TRP A 138 0.26 10.44 -10.86
N LYS A 139 1.20 10.36 -11.80
CA LYS A 139 1.00 9.69 -13.09
C LYS A 139 0.63 8.21 -12.95
N GLN A 140 1.33 7.45 -12.11
CA GLN A 140 0.98 6.03 -11.89
C GLN A 140 -0.43 5.88 -11.30
N ASN A 141 -0.82 6.76 -10.38
CA ASN A 141 -2.11 6.70 -9.70
C ASN A 141 -3.24 7.04 -10.66
N THR A 142 -3.03 7.99 -11.58
CA THR A 142 -4.03 8.32 -12.60
C THR A 142 -4.16 7.22 -13.66
N LEU A 143 -3.06 6.57 -14.04
CA LEU A 143 -3.04 5.58 -15.12
C LEU A 143 -3.59 4.22 -14.68
N PHE A 144 -3.28 3.79 -13.45
CA PHE A 144 -3.58 2.43 -12.95
C PHE A 144 -4.49 2.45 -11.72
N SER A 145 -5.64 3.11 -11.86
CA SER A 145 -6.72 3.13 -10.86
C SER A 145 -7.98 2.46 -11.41
N PRO A 146 -8.00 1.12 -11.51
CA PRO A 146 -9.20 0.41 -11.93
C PRO A 146 -10.32 0.55 -10.89
N LYS A 147 -11.54 0.21 -11.27
CA LYS A 147 -12.75 0.22 -10.42
C LYS A 147 -12.99 -1.16 -9.79
N LEU A 148 -11.94 -1.79 -9.27
CA LEU A 148 -11.98 -3.18 -8.82
C LEU A 148 -12.76 -3.38 -7.53
N PHE A 149 -13.00 -2.33 -6.74
CA PHE A 149 -13.68 -2.41 -5.44
C PHE A 149 -14.95 -1.53 -5.40
N SER A 150 -15.44 -1.12 -6.57
CA SER A 150 -16.48 -0.08 -6.65
C SER A 150 -17.76 -0.43 -5.92
N ASP A 151 -18.22 -1.67 -6.02
CA ASP A 151 -19.38 -2.17 -5.29
C ASP A 151 -19.17 -2.15 -3.77
N LEU A 152 -17.96 -2.43 -3.26
CA LEU A 152 -17.68 -2.31 -1.82
C LEU A 152 -17.71 -0.85 -1.37
N PHE A 153 -17.14 0.06 -2.16
CA PHE A 153 -17.22 1.49 -1.87
C PHE A 153 -18.67 2.00 -1.88
N ASP A 154 -19.48 1.56 -2.85
CA ASP A 154 -20.86 1.99 -2.99
C ASP A 154 -21.77 1.41 -1.89
N ARG A 155 -21.52 0.14 -1.50
CA ARG A 155 -22.24 -0.56 -0.43
C ARG A 155 -21.92 -0.01 0.95
N TYR A 156 -20.65 0.16 1.27
CA TYR A 156 -20.21 0.49 2.63
C TYR A 156 -20.00 1.99 2.88
N LYS A 157 -19.79 2.77 1.82
CA LYS A 157 -19.50 4.22 1.87
C LYS A 157 -18.49 4.56 2.97
N PRO A 158 -17.26 3.99 2.91
CA PRO A 158 -16.29 4.13 3.98
C PRO A 158 -15.86 5.60 4.16
N ASP A 159 -15.66 5.99 5.42
CA ASP A 159 -15.11 7.29 5.80
C ASP A 159 -13.56 7.30 5.77
N LEU A 160 -12.95 6.12 5.80
CA LEU A 160 -11.50 5.92 5.80
C LEU A 160 -11.17 4.57 5.17
N VAL A 161 -10.09 4.53 4.38
CA VAL A 161 -9.47 3.27 3.93
C VAL A 161 -8.09 3.13 4.56
N VAL A 162 -7.84 2.01 5.22
CA VAL A 162 -6.56 1.68 5.86
C VAL A 162 -5.93 0.51 5.14
N SER A 163 -4.62 0.58 4.88
CA SER A 163 -3.83 -0.56 4.41
C SER A 163 -2.62 -0.81 5.32
N SER A 164 -2.03 -2.00 5.27
CA SER A 164 -0.75 -2.31 5.91
C SER A 164 0.46 -1.69 5.19
N THR A 165 0.26 -1.17 3.98
CA THR A 165 1.33 -0.54 3.18
C THR A 165 0.88 0.72 2.46
N ALA A 166 1.82 1.46 1.88
CA ALA A 166 1.53 2.59 0.99
C ALA A 166 1.29 2.15 -0.48
N GLY A 167 0.59 1.05 -0.71
CA GLY A 167 0.42 0.47 -2.05
C GLY A 167 1.68 -0.19 -2.59
N TRP A 168 2.54 -0.72 -1.73
CA TRP A 168 3.72 -1.48 -2.18
C TRP A 168 3.34 -2.85 -2.76
N ARG A 169 2.13 -3.33 -2.46
CA ARG A 169 1.57 -4.61 -2.93
C ARG A 169 0.28 -4.34 -3.73
N LEU A 170 -0.66 -5.30 -3.74
CA LEU A 170 -1.92 -5.23 -4.49
C LEU A 170 -2.93 -4.23 -3.88
N ASP A 171 -2.75 -3.88 -2.61
CA ASP A 171 -3.48 -2.83 -1.89
C ASP A 171 -3.44 -1.47 -2.61
N ARG A 172 -2.46 -1.24 -3.49
CA ARG A 172 -2.37 -0.04 -4.33
C ARG A 172 -3.64 0.24 -5.12
N TYR A 173 -4.34 -0.77 -5.62
CA TYR A 173 -5.52 -0.53 -6.46
C TYR A 173 -6.70 -0.05 -5.63
N LEU A 174 -6.89 -0.60 -4.43
CA LEU A 174 -7.87 -0.12 -3.46
C LEU A 174 -7.56 1.34 -3.05
N LEU A 175 -6.31 1.62 -2.68
CA LEU A 175 -5.89 2.95 -2.22
C LEU A 175 -6.04 4.01 -3.32
N ARG A 176 -5.68 3.67 -4.57
CA ARG A 176 -5.88 4.55 -5.73
C ARG A 176 -7.37 4.82 -5.98
N GLU A 177 -8.22 3.78 -5.91
CA GLU A 177 -9.66 3.95 -6.07
C GLU A 177 -10.27 4.83 -4.95
N ALA A 178 -9.88 4.61 -3.70
CA ALA A 178 -10.27 5.44 -2.55
C ALA A 178 -9.92 6.91 -2.80
N LYS A 179 -8.68 7.19 -3.26
CA LYS A 179 -8.22 8.54 -3.55
C LYS A 179 -9.06 9.22 -4.63
N ARG A 180 -9.40 8.51 -5.72
CA ARG A 180 -10.28 9.08 -6.78
C ARG A 180 -11.68 9.38 -6.27
N ARG A 181 -12.17 8.62 -5.30
CA ARG A 181 -13.46 8.82 -4.66
C ARG A 181 -13.42 9.92 -3.58
N GLY A 182 -12.27 10.56 -3.35
CA GLY A 182 -12.11 11.59 -2.32
C GLY A 182 -12.16 11.03 -0.89
N ILE A 183 -11.98 9.72 -0.72
CA ILE A 183 -12.02 9.06 0.58
C ILE A 183 -10.61 9.13 1.19
N PRO A 184 -10.45 9.63 2.43
CA PRO A 184 -9.17 9.64 3.12
C PRO A 184 -8.56 8.25 3.20
N THR A 185 -7.23 8.18 3.04
CA THR A 185 -6.48 6.93 3.13
C THR A 185 -5.42 6.99 4.23
N ALA A 186 -5.19 5.87 4.89
CA ALA A 186 -4.10 5.72 5.85
C ALA A 186 -3.35 4.41 5.62
N MET A 187 -2.09 4.38 6.03
CA MET A 187 -1.36 3.12 6.21
C MET A 187 -0.99 2.91 7.67
N THR A 188 -0.95 1.66 8.10
CA THR A 188 -0.35 1.25 9.36
C THR A 188 0.88 0.42 9.02
N VAL A 189 2.05 0.91 9.37
CA VAL A 189 3.29 0.14 9.23
C VAL A 189 3.22 -1.04 10.20
N ILE A 190 3.22 -2.27 9.69
CA ILE A 190 3.20 -3.49 10.52
C ILE A 190 4.59 -4.14 10.59
N GLY A 191 5.31 -4.15 9.47
CA GLY A 191 6.72 -4.57 9.41
C GLY A 191 7.67 -3.38 9.65
N TRP A 192 8.69 -3.58 10.48
CA TRP A 192 9.63 -2.55 10.92
C TRP A 192 10.58 -2.04 9.83
N ASP A 193 10.74 -2.76 8.71
CA ASP A 193 11.64 -2.40 7.60
C ASP A 193 10.91 -1.83 6.37
N ASN A 194 9.58 -1.90 6.34
CA ASN A 194 8.77 -1.60 5.15
C ASN A 194 9.08 -0.21 4.52
N PRO A 195 9.15 0.90 5.27
CA PRO A 195 9.36 2.23 4.67
C PRO A 195 10.71 2.40 3.95
N SER A 196 11.76 1.74 4.44
CA SER A 196 13.12 1.82 3.88
C SER A 196 13.41 0.75 2.81
N ALA A 197 12.58 -0.30 2.70
CA ALA A 197 12.87 -1.45 1.84
C ALA A 197 12.18 -1.42 0.46
N HIS A 198 11.04 -0.71 0.31
CA HIS A 198 10.15 -0.89 -0.84
C HIS A 198 10.15 0.25 -1.88
N GLY A 199 11.01 1.26 -1.72
CA GLY A 199 11.06 2.40 -2.62
C GLY A 199 9.82 3.29 -2.54
N LEU A 200 9.53 4.01 -3.62
CA LEU A 200 8.40 4.94 -3.66
C LEU A 200 7.07 4.22 -3.42
N PRO A 201 6.08 4.85 -2.78
CA PRO A 201 4.71 4.33 -2.67
C PRO A 201 4.08 3.99 -4.01
N GLY A 202 3.28 2.93 -4.06
CA GLY A 202 2.46 2.60 -5.24
C GLY A 202 1.11 3.31 -5.25
N ALA A 203 0.68 3.89 -4.12
CA ALA A 203 -0.49 4.75 -4.04
C ALA A 203 -0.18 6.05 -3.27
N ASP A 204 -1.02 7.07 -3.46
CA ASP A 204 -0.96 8.29 -2.65
C ASP A 204 -1.79 8.07 -1.38
N VAL A 205 -1.12 8.00 -0.23
CA VAL A 205 -1.74 7.73 1.07
C VAL A 205 -1.67 8.96 1.95
N ASP A 206 -2.81 9.39 2.51
CA ASP A 206 -2.88 10.65 3.24
C ASP A 206 -2.16 10.58 4.58
N TYR A 207 -2.39 9.53 5.37
CA TYR A 207 -1.85 9.39 6.72
C TYR A 207 -1.00 8.14 6.90
N ALA A 208 -0.06 8.16 7.83
CA ALA A 208 0.74 7.01 8.20
C ALA A 208 0.76 6.84 9.72
N ASN A 209 0.46 5.64 10.21
CA ASN A 209 0.72 5.24 11.58
C ASN A 209 1.98 4.37 11.63
N VAL A 210 2.94 4.73 12.48
CA VAL A 210 4.26 4.10 12.56
C VAL A 210 4.66 3.77 14.00
N TRP A 211 5.69 2.94 14.17
CA TRP A 211 6.17 2.47 15.48
C TRP A 211 7.22 3.36 16.15
N SER A 212 7.81 4.31 15.43
CA SER A 212 8.95 5.04 15.99
C SER A 212 9.25 6.33 15.23
N LYS A 213 10.07 7.18 15.85
CA LYS A 213 10.62 8.39 15.21
C LYS A 213 11.54 8.08 14.03
N ILE A 214 12.13 6.89 13.96
CA ILE A 214 12.95 6.46 12.82
C ILE A 214 12.07 6.38 11.57
N HIS A 215 10.90 5.75 11.68
CA HIS A 215 9.94 5.70 10.57
C HIS A 215 9.44 7.09 10.14
N VAL A 216 9.32 8.04 11.07
CA VAL A 216 8.98 9.44 10.72
C VAL A 216 10.06 10.02 9.81
N TRP A 217 11.33 9.82 10.13
CA TRP A 217 12.44 10.24 9.28
C TRP A 217 12.43 9.51 7.92
N GLU A 218 12.26 8.19 7.91
CA GLU A 218 12.21 7.39 6.67
C GLU A 218 11.12 7.86 5.71
N LEU A 219 9.90 8.07 6.22
CA LEU A 219 8.78 8.51 5.40
C LEU A 219 8.92 9.96 4.95
N SER A 220 9.37 10.86 5.83
CA SER A 220 9.46 12.29 5.51
C SER A 220 10.63 12.61 4.59
N ASP A 221 11.83 12.12 4.91
CA ASP A 221 13.06 12.45 4.17
C ASP A 221 13.32 11.48 3.02
N GLY A 222 12.82 10.24 3.11
CA GLY A 222 12.93 9.20 2.08
C GLY A 222 11.83 9.26 1.03
N LEU A 223 10.57 9.42 1.45
CA LEU A 223 9.38 9.25 0.60
C LEU A 223 8.52 10.52 0.44
N ASP A 224 8.96 11.63 1.01
CA ASP A 224 8.35 12.96 0.93
C ASP A 224 7.02 13.13 1.68
N TRP A 225 6.73 12.30 2.71
CA TRP A 225 5.55 12.53 3.55
C TRP A 225 5.69 13.81 4.40
N PRO A 226 4.61 14.60 4.54
CA PRO A 226 4.57 15.65 5.54
C PRO A 226 4.59 15.04 6.95
N LYS A 227 5.43 15.57 7.85
CA LYS A 227 5.60 15.03 9.20
C LYS A 227 4.32 15.10 10.03
N GLU A 228 3.52 16.13 9.82
CA GLU A 228 2.22 16.34 10.43
C GLU A 228 1.16 15.29 10.04
N LYS A 229 1.41 14.51 8.98
CA LYS A 229 0.55 13.40 8.56
C LYS A 229 1.07 12.02 9.01
N ILE A 230 2.16 11.99 9.77
CA ILE A 230 2.75 10.77 10.32
C ILE A 230 2.48 10.75 11.82
N HIS A 231 1.79 9.72 12.29
CA HIS A 231 1.51 9.47 13.70
C HIS A 231 2.39 8.34 14.22
N VAL A 232 2.98 8.53 15.39
CA VAL A 232 3.72 7.48 16.11
C VAL A 232 2.74 6.85 17.10
N GLY A 233 2.21 5.67 16.76
CA GLY A 233 1.19 4.97 17.54
C GLY A 233 1.72 3.82 18.40
N GLY A 234 3.03 3.58 18.37
CA GLY A 234 3.77 2.61 19.18
C GLY A 234 5.01 3.25 19.79
#